data_AF-A0A2G9N0U7-F1
#
_entry.id   AF-A0A2G9N0U7-F1
#
_cell.length_a   1.000
_cell.length_b   1.000
_cell.length_c   1.000
_cell.angle_alpha   90.00
_cell.angle_beta   90.00
_cell.angle_gamma   90.00
#
_symmetry.space_group_name_H-M   'P 1'
#
loop_
_entity.id
_entity.type
_entity.pdbx_description
1 polymer ?
#
loop_
_entity_poly.entity_id
_entity_poly.type
_entity_poly.pdbx_seq_one_letter_code
_entity_poly.pdbx_strand_id
1 'polypeptide(L)'
;IFLPNIVVDAELPVQMNAAKRQQFRWAKGSIQCAIKLLADITLKRKISVEAKIQAFVQLTRHIVYPLMLIQFLTLPVLLASNMNLYLVSFIPALTIATYLAMGPGAYIMIIQSMYQKSWKSKVKILPALLVYNAGMSVNNSVAVFDAIFGKKNEFLRTPKYGIINKADNWRDKSYNLPFTKTTLLEIFFGIYGLMGILISIFSNNPVFAPIIGLQTVGFFYISYMSLSHTRFKRNKSLDITVLTKKEKMAKRTYQLSMIGVLAIIIFGGFMTINGYHADVYPLDRIRGNLDGIIGSSDPAAIKIHLTAIKQDLAIVMEKLPESKNPVWVFPTESTNFLRIERDVDNMLVNVQTISGVSPDSAAFQTGMTNIGERSLALRQ
;
A
#
# COMPACT_ATOMS: atom_id res chain seq x y z
N ILE A 1 -17.33 -28.34 27.42
CA ILE A 1 -17.50 -27.23 28.39
C ILE A 1 -16.27 -26.34 28.31
N PHE A 2 -16.42 -25.02 28.22
CA PHE A 2 -15.32 -24.05 28.26
C PHE A 2 -15.34 -23.35 29.62
N LEU A 3 -14.21 -23.34 30.32
CA LEU A 3 -14.07 -22.78 31.68
C LEU A 3 -13.18 -21.53 31.61
N PRO A 4 -13.75 -20.31 31.50
CA PRO A 4 -12.99 -19.08 31.22
C PRO A 4 -12.04 -18.68 32.36
N ASN A 5 -12.27 -19.18 33.57
CA ASN A 5 -11.52 -18.80 34.77
C ASN A 5 -10.30 -19.71 35.03
N ILE A 6 -10.11 -20.78 34.25
CA ILE A 6 -8.92 -21.62 34.36
C ILE A 6 -7.80 -20.97 33.55
N VAL A 7 -6.75 -20.55 34.23
CA VAL A 7 -5.56 -19.95 33.62
C VAL A 7 -4.50 -21.02 33.43
N VAL A 8 -3.92 -21.06 32.23
CA VAL A 8 -2.75 -21.89 31.92
C VAL A 8 -1.68 -20.98 31.36
N ASP A 9 -0.58 -20.84 32.10
CA ASP A 9 0.52 -19.98 31.68
C ASP A 9 1.18 -20.52 30.40
N ALA A 10 1.38 -19.64 29.43
CA ALA A 10 1.95 -19.98 28.15
C ALA A 10 2.94 -18.91 27.69
N GLU A 11 4.07 -19.37 27.14
CA GLU A 11 5.05 -18.47 26.55
C GLU A 11 4.59 -17.98 25.16
N LEU A 12 4.52 -16.66 24.98
CA LEU A 12 4.29 -16.02 23.69
C LEU A 12 5.59 -15.82 22.89
N PRO A 13 5.53 -15.84 21.55
CA PRO A 13 6.70 -15.57 20.73
C PRO A 13 7.22 -14.14 20.93
N VAL A 14 8.49 -14.03 21.32
CA VAL A 14 9.19 -12.75 21.48
C VAL A 14 9.78 -12.23 20.16
N GLN A 15 9.96 -13.11 19.17
CA GLN A 15 10.44 -12.77 17.83
C GLN A 15 9.30 -12.74 16.81
N MET A 16 9.41 -11.83 15.81
CA MET A 16 8.40 -11.67 14.77
C MET A 16 8.35 -12.90 13.86
N ASN A 17 9.52 -13.42 13.47
CA ASN A 17 9.60 -14.66 12.68
C ASN A 17 9.04 -15.89 13.43
N ALA A 18 9.11 -15.91 14.77
CA ALA A 18 8.51 -16.97 15.58
C ALA A 18 6.98 -16.83 15.63
N ALA A 19 6.46 -15.61 15.78
CA ALA A 19 5.04 -15.31 15.68
C ALA A 19 4.48 -15.68 14.30
N LYS A 20 5.18 -15.31 13.21
CA LYS A 20 4.85 -15.69 11.82
C LYS A 20 4.76 -17.20 11.62
N ARG A 21 5.74 -17.97 12.12
CA ARG A 21 5.70 -19.44 12.06
C ARG A 21 4.51 -20.02 12.81
N GLN A 22 4.20 -19.47 13.98
CA GLN A 22 3.04 -19.92 14.76
C GLN A 22 1.73 -19.65 14.02
N GLN A 23 1.55 -18.43 13.52
CA GLN A 23 0.36 -18.05 12.75
C GLN A 23 0.25 -18.83 11.44
N PHE A 24 1.36 -19.06 10.74
CA PHE A 24 1.41 -19.88 9.53
C PHE A 24 0.89 -21.30 9.80
N ARG A 25 1.37 -21.93 10.88
CA ARG A 25 0.91 -23.27 11.30
C ARG A 25 -0.56 -23.31 11.64
N TRP A 26 -1.05 -22.30 12.37
CA TRP A 26 -2.46 -22.19 12.72
C TRP A 26 -3.34 -22.03 11.48
N ALA A 27 -2.93 -21.16 10.55
CA ALA A 27 -3.64 -20.95 9.29
C ALA A 27 -3.66 -22.21 8.44
N LYS A 28 -2.49 -22.79 8.16
CA LYS A 28 -2.36 -24.00 7.35
C LYS A 28 -3.14 -25.17 7.94
N GLY A 29 -2.97 -25.44 9.23
CA GLY A 29 -3.65 -26.54 9.92
C GLY A 29 -5.17 -26.36 9.95
N SER A 30 -5.66 -25.14 10.20
CA SER A 30 -7.10 -24.83 10.18
C SER A 30 -7.72 -25.12 8.81
N ILE A 31 -7.07 -24.68 7.73
CA ILE A 31 -7.56 -24.89 6.36
C ILE A 31 -7.46 -26.37 5.96
N GLN A 32 -6.40 -27.08 6.36
CA GLN A 32 -6.31 -28.54 6.15
C GLN A 32 -7.45 -29.28 6.87
N CYS A 33 -7.77 -28.89 8.10
CA CYS A 33 -8.93 -29.43 8.83
C CYS A 33 -10.25 -29.06 8.13
N ALA A 34 -10.38 -27.84 7.60
CA ALA A 34 -11.56 -27.43 6.84
C ALA A 34 -11.75 -28.32 5.61
N ILE A 35 -10.71 -28.48 4.78
CA ILE A 35 -10.74 -29.32 3.58
C ILE A 35 -11.09 -30.77 3.94
N LYS A 36 -10.57 -31.28 5.06
CA LYS A 36 -10.79 -32.67 5.47
C LYS A 36 -12.16 -32.92 6.11
N LEU A 37 -12.68 -31.98 6.91
CA LEU A 37 -13.79 -32.27 7.85
C LEU A 37 -15.08 -31.49 7.57
N LEU A 38 -15.03 -30.38 6.81
CA LEU A 38 -16.17 -29.48 6.70
C LEU A 38 -17.37 -30.13 6.01
N ALA A 39 -17.13 -30.90 4.93
CA ALA A 39 -18.17 -31.65 4.25
C ALA A 39 -18.81 -32.71 5.16
N ASP A 40 -17.98 -33.48 5.89
CA ASP A 40 -18.46 -34.51 6.81
C ASP A 40 -19.30 -33.92 7.96
N ILE A 41 -18.86 -32.80 8.54
CA ILE A 41 -19.58 -32.11 9.63
C ILE A 41 -20.93 -31.58 9.14
N THR A 42 -20.96 -30.97 7.95
CA THR A 42 -22.18 -30.38 7.40
C THR A 42 -23.23 -31.43 7.05
N LEU A 43 -22.82 -32.57 6.49
CA LEU A 43 -23.70 -33.68 6.09
C LEU A 43 -24.21 -34.51 7.28
N LYS A 44 -23.55 -34.48 8.45
CA LYS A 44 -23.93 -35.32 9.59
C LYS A 44 -25.25 -34.86 10.23
N ARG A 45 -26.24 -35.76 10.30
CA ARG A 45 -27.56 -35.48 10.89
C ARG A 45 -27.53 -35.29 12.42
N LYS A 46 -26.59 -35.94 13.13
CA LYS A 46 -26.49 -35.92 14.61
C LYS A 46 -25.78 -34.68 15.18
N ILE A 47 -25.48 -33.67 14.37
CA ILE A 47 -24.81 -32.43 14.81
C ILE A 47 -25.82 -31.30 14.68
N SER A 48 -25.97 -30.49 15.75
CA SER A 48 -26.86 -29.33 15.74
C SER A 48 -26.40 -28.28 14.73
N VAL A 49 -27.34 -27.45 14.27
CA VAL A 49 -27.04 -26.40 13.26
C VAL A 49 -26.05 -25.37 13.84
N GLU A 50 -26.17 -25.02 15.11
CA GLU A 50 -25.29 -24.08 15.80
C GLU A 50 -23.85 -24.59 15.82
N ALA A 51 -23.66 -25.88 16.12
CA ALA A 51 -22.34 -26.50 16.12
C ALA A 51 -21.74 -26.54 14.70
N LYS A 52 -22.56 -26.73 13.66
CA LYS A 52 -22.11 -26.65 12.27
C LYS A 52 -21.64 -25.24 11.90
N ILE A 53 -22.38 -24.21 12.29
CA ILE A 53 -22.02 -22.80 12.05
C ILE A 53 -20.71 -22.46 12.78
N GLN A 54 -20.58 -22.83 14.05
CA GLN A 54 -19.36 -22.59 14.83
C GLN A 54 -18.16 -23.32 14.22
N ALA A 55 -18.32 -24.57 13.80
CA ALA A 55 -17.29 -25.32 13.11
C ALA A 55 -16.88 -24.66 11.79
N PHE A 56 -17.86 -24.21 10.99
CA PHE A 56 -17.60 -23.50 9.74
C PHE A 56 -16.78 -22.23 9.98
N VAL A 57 -17.23 -21.34 10.85
CA VAL A 57 -16.53 -20.09 11.16
C VAL A 57 -15.12 -20.38 11.69
N GLN A 58 -14.97 -21.32 12.62
CA GLN A 58 -13.67 -21.60 13.24
C GLN A 58 -12.66 -22.20 12.26
N LEU A 59 -13.09 -23.13 11.40
CA LEU A 59 -12.22 -23.80 10.45
C LEU A 59 -11.84 -22.89 9.27
N THR A 60 -12.75 -21.99 8.85
CA THR A 60 -12.56 -21.11 7.69
C THR A 60 -12.01 -19.72 8.03
N ARG A 61 -11.87 -19.36 9.32
CA ARG A 61 -11.48 -17.99 9.75
C ARG A 61 -10.24 -17.40 9.07
N HIS A 62 -9.31 -18.23 8.58
CA HIS A 62 -8.08 -17.76 7.94
C HIS A 62 -8.25 -17.41 6.45
N ILE A 63 -9.38 -17.75 5.81
CA ILE A 63 -9.68 -17.37 4.42
C ILE A 63 -9.78 -15.84 4.27
N VAL A 64 -10.04 -15.11 5.36
CA VAL A 64 -10.03 -13.64 5.35
C VAL A 64 -8.69 -13.07 4.88
N TYR A 65 -7.56 -13.72 5.15
CA TYR A 65 -6.24 -13.21 4.78
C TYR A 65 -6.02 -13.13 3.26
N PRO A 66 -6.22 -14.20 2.46
CA PRO A 66 -6.11 -14.08 1.01
C PRO A 66 -7.15 -13.14 0.42
N LEU A 67 -8.37 -13.08 0.97
CA LEU A 67 -9.39 -12.12 0.51
C LEU A 67 -8.97 -10.67 0.76
N MET A 68 -8.38 -10.37 1.92
CA MET A 68 -7.81 -9.04 2.20
C MET A 68 -6.69 -8.69 1.24
N LEU A 69 -5.77 -9.61 0.92
CA LEU A 69 -4.71 -9.36 -0.06
C LEU A 69 -5.26 -9.14 -1.46
N ILE A 70 -6.26 -9.91 -1.89
CA ILE A 70 -6.92 -9.70 -3.17
C ILE A 70 -7.54 -8.30 -3.19
N GLN A 71 -8.32 -7.93 -2.17
CA GLN A 71 -8.91 -6.59 -2.05
C GLN A 71 -7.85 -5.48 -2.10
N PHE A 72 -6.73 -5.67 -1.39
CA PHE A 72 -5.62 -4.72 -1.37
C PHE A 72 -4.96 -4.56 -2.75
N LEU A 73 -4.83 -5.65 -3.51
CA LEU A 73 -4.30 -5.63 -4.87
C LEU A 73 -5.29 -5.01 -5.85
N THR A 74 -6.57 -5.38 -5.78
CA THR A 74 -7.57 -4.96 -6.77
C THR A 74 -7.97 -3.49 -6.60
N LEU A 75 -7.99 -2.97 -5.38
CA LEU A 75 -8.51 -1.63 -5.10
C LEU A 75 -7.73 -0.51 -5.80
N PRO A 76 -6.37 -0.43 -5.73
CA PRO A 76 -5.61 0.54 -6.50
C PRO A 76 -5.82 0.46 -8.02
N VAL A 77 -5.88 -0.75 -8.56
CA VAL A 77 -6.12 -0.97 -10.01
C VAL A 77 -7.49 -0.44 -10.41
N LEU A 78 -8.50 -0.72 -9.59
CA LEU A 78 -9.85 -0.26 -9.83
C LEU A 78 -9.96 1.27 -9.69
N LEU A 79 -9.29 1.88 -8.72
CA LEU A 79 -9.25 3.34 -8.56
C LEU A 79 -8.58 4.02 -9.75
N ALA A 80 -7.49 3.45 -10.27
CA ALA A 80 -6.81 3.96 -11.46
C ALA A 80 -7.65 3.82 -12.75
N SER A 81 -8.63 2.92 -12.77
CA SER A 81 -9.44 2.65 -13.97
C SER A 81 -10.58 3.64 -14.23
N ASN A 82 -10.74 4.70 -13.41
CA ASN A 82 -11.84 5.68 -13.48
C ASN A 82 -13.24 5.05 -13.57
N MET A 83 -13.40 3.82 -13.09
CA MET A 83 -14.71 3.19 -12.90
C MET A 83 -15.53 4.08 -11.96
N ASN A 84 -16.78 4.36 -12.32
CA ASN A 84 -17.66 5.12 -11.46
C ASN A 84 -18.00 4.31 -10.20
N LEU A 85 -17.17 4.44 -9.18
CA LEU A 85 -17.36 3.82 -7.86
C LEU A 85 -18.59 4.37 -7.12
N TYR A 86 -19.12 5.50 -7.61
CA TYR A 86 -20.29 6.18 -7.11
C TYR A 86 -21.51 5.94 -8.03
N LEU A 87 -21.62 4.77 -8.66
CA LEU A 87 -22.85 4.31 -9.33
C LEU A 87 -24.10 4.61 -8.50
N VAL A 88 -23.96 4.52 -7.17
CA VAL A 88 -24.87 5.10 -6.20
C VAL A 88 -24.05 5.86 -5.15
N SER A 89 -24.29 7.17 -5.00
CA SER A 89 -23.45 8.09 -4.22
C SER A 89 -23.23 7.68 -2.76
N PHE A 90 -24.12 6.86 -2.16
CA PHE A 90 -23.99 6.41 -0.78
C PHE A 90 -23.17 5.11 -0.59
N ILE A 91 -22.91 4.33 -1.64
CA ILE A 91 -22.28 2.99 -1.50
C ILE A 91 -20.88 3.06 -0.87
N PRO A 92 -19.98 3.98 -1.24
CA PRO A 92 -18.68 4.09 -0.57
C PRO A 92 -18.80 4.42 0.92
N ALA A 93 -19.72 5.31 1.29
CA ALA A 93 -19.99 5.65 2.68
C ALA A 93 -20.56 4.45 3.45
N LEU A 94 -21.50 3.71 2.86
CA LEU A 94 -22.04 2.48 3.45
C LEU A 94 -20.94 1.44 3.64
N THR A 95 -20.08 1.24 2.63
CA THR A 95 -18.98 0.27 2.69
C THR A 95 -18.04 0.57 3.86
N ILE A 96 -17.67 1.85 4.03
CA ILE A 96 -16.81 2.29 5.12
C ILE A 96 -17.52 2.15 6.48
N ALA A 97 -18.80 2.53 6.55
CA ALA A 97 -19.59 2.38 7.77
C ALA A 97 -19.69 0.89 8.18
N THR A 98 -19.97 0.00 7.24
CA THR A 98 -19.99 -1.44 7.47
C THR A 98 -18.62 -1.96 7.91
N TYR A 99 -17.53 -1.53 7.26
CA TYR A 99 -16.17 -1.92 7.63
C TYR A 99 -15.81 -1.49 9.07
N LEU A 100 -16.12 -0.24 9.43
CA LEU A 100 -15.87 0.29 10.76
C LEU A 100 -16.75 -0.38 11.82
N ALA A 101 -18.03 -0.62 11.52
CA ALA A 101 -18.97 -1.25 12.44
C ALA A 101 -18.62 -2.73 12.68
N MET A 102 -18.40 -3.52 11.62
CA MET A 102 -18.14 -4.95 11.74
C MET A 102 -16.71 -5.28 12.16
N GLY A 103 -15.73 -4.43 11.82
CA GLY A 103 -14.34 -4.59 12.23
C GLY A 103 -14.09 -4.00 13.62
N PRO A 104 -13.54 -2.78 13.72
CA PRO A 104 -13.22 -2.15 15.00
C PRO A 104 -14.41 -2.05 15.97
N GLY A 105 -15.61 -1.70 15.50
CA GLY A 105 -16.80 -1.51 16.33
C GLY A 105 -17.22 -2.79 17.07
N ALA A 106 -17.35 -3.90 16.34
CA ALA A 106 -17.64 -5.21 16.92
C ALA A 106 -16.57 -5.64 17.93
N TYR A 107 -15.28 -5.39 17.61
CA TYR A 107 -14.18 -5.67 18.54
C TYR A 107 -14.28 -4.86 19.84
N ILE A 108 -14.67 -3.58 19.77
CA ILE A 108 -14.86 -2.75 20.97
C ILE A 108 -15.99 -3.31 21.82
N MET A 109 -17.12 -3.71 21.22
CA MET A 109 -18.24 -4.32 21.96
C MET A 109 -17.82 -5.62 22.65
N ILE A 110 -17.05 -6.48 21.98
CA ILE A 110 -16.52 -7.71 22.56
C ILE A 110 -15.57 -7.40 23.72
N ILE A 111 -14.63 -6.47 23.53
CA ILE A 111 -13.69 -6.06 24.59
C ILE A 111 -14.44 -5.48 25.80
N GLN A 112 -15.47 -4.67 25.56
CA GLN A 112 -16.31 -4.12 26.62
C GLN A 112 -17.01 -5.22 27.42
N SER A 113 -17.62 -6.18 26.71
CA SER A 113 -18.29 -7.34 27.33
C SER A 113 -17.32 -8.21 28.15
N MET A 114 -16.12 -8.48 27.63
CA MET A 114 -15.14 -9.34 28.30
C MET A 114 -14.42 -8.67 29.47
N TYR A 115 -14.06 -7.39 29.34
CA TYR A 115 -13.14 -6.72 30.27
C TYR A 115 -13.79 -5.68 31.17
N GLN A 116 -15.09 -5.40 30.97
CA GLN A 116 -15.93 -4.55 31.81
C GLN A 116 -15.17 -3.30 32.27
N LYS A 117 -14.91 -3.09 33.57
CA LYS A 117 -14.24 -1.88 34.09
C LYS A 117 -12.90 -1.52 33.43
N SER A 118 -12.17 -2.50 32.87
CA SER A 118 -10.85 -2.28 32.25
C SER A 118 -10.88 -2.11 30.72
N TRP A 119 -12.06 -2.11 30.10
CA TRP A 119 -12.23 -2.13 28.64
C TRP A 119 -11.49 -1.00 27.92
N LYS A 120 -11.53 0.23 28.44
CA LYS A 120 -10.87 1.39 27.83
C LYS A 120 -9.37 1.20 27.68
N SER A 121 -8.72 0.59 28.68
CA SER A 121 -7.28 0.29 28.64
C SER A 121 -6.95 -0.76 27.58
N LYS A 122 -7.82 -1.78 27.43
CA LYS A 122 -7.65 -2.84 26.44
C LYS A 122 -7.92 -2.38 25.00
N VAL A 123 -8.90 -1.50 24.80
CA VAL A 123 -9.19 -0.92 23.47
C VAL A 123 -8.01 -0.10 22.92
N LYS A 124 -7.16 0.50 23.76
CA LYS A 124 -5.94 1.19 23.30
C LYS A 124 -4.98 0.30 22.51
N ILE A 125 -5.07 -1.02 22.67
CA ILE A 125 -4.24 -2.00 21.96
C ILE A 125 -4.83 -2.31 20.56
N LEU A 126 -6.10 -1.98 20.31
CA LEU A 126 -6.81 -2.30 19.08
C LEU A 126 -6.12 -1.76 17.81
N PRO A 127 -5.63 -0.51 17.74
CA PRO A 127 -4.90 -0.04 16.56
C PRO A 127 -3.67 -0.90 16.25
N ALA A 128 -2.90 -1.28 17.28
CA ALA A 128 -1.75 -2.17 17.11
C ALA A 128 -2.17 -3.56 16.64
N LEU A 129 -3.31 -4.08 17.12
CA LEU A 129 -3.86 -5.36 16.64
C LEU A 129 -4.31 -5.30 15.18
N LEU A 130 -4.90 -4.19 14.73
CA LEU A 130 -5.30 -4.00 13.34
C LEU A 130 -4.07 -3.97 12.41
N VAL A 131 -3.05 -3.20 12.78
CA VAL A 131 -1.76 -3.14 12.05
C VAL A 131 -1.11 -4.52 11.99
N TYR A 132 -1.06 -5.23 13.13
CA TYR A 132 -0.49 -6.58 13.20
C TYR A 132 -1.28 -7.57 12.32
N ASN A 133 -2.60 -7.60 12.42
CA ASN A 133 -3.44 -8.50 11.62
C ASN A 133 -3.31 -8.23 10.12
N ALA A 134 -3.30 -6.96 9.73
CA ALA A 134 -3.13 -6.56 8.34
C ALA A 134 -1.76 -7.00 7.80
N GLY A 135 -0.68 -6.75 8.54
CA GLY A 135 0.67 -7.14 8.14
C GLY A 135 0.88 -8.66 8.09
N MET A 136 0.21 -9.42 8.95
CA MET A 136 0.26 -10.89 8.96
C MET A 136 -0.45 -11.55 7.76
N SER A 137 -1.20 -10.77 6.96
CA SER A 137 -1.99 -11.31 5.86
C SER A 137 -1.15 -11.99 4.78
N VAL A 138 0.05 -11.48 4.46
CA VAL A 138 0.97 -12.12 3.50
C VAL A 138 1.34 -13.53 3.95
N ASN A 139 1.88 -13.64 5.16
CA ASN A 139 2.32 -14.92 5.73
C ASN A 139 1.17 -15.93 5.82
N ASN A 140 -0.01 -15.48 6.28
CA ASN A 140 -1.15 -16.37 6.46
C ASN A 140 -1.81 -16.74 5.14
N SER A 141 -1.80 -15.86 4.13
CA SER A 141 -2.31 -16.19 2.79
C SER A 141 -1.46 -17.26 2.11
N VAL A 142 -0.13 -17.16 2.22
CA VAL A 142 0.77 -18.23 1.75
C VAL A 142 0.45 -19.55 2.46
N ALA A 143 0.16 -19.53 3.76
CA ALA A 143 -0.22 -20.72 4.51
C ALA A 143 -1.54 -21.34 4.03
N VAL A 144 -2.53 -20.51 3.71
CA VAL A 144 -3.84 -20.93 3.18
C VAL A 144 -3.67 -21.58 1.80
N PHE A 145 -2.93 -20.93 0.88
CA PHE A 145 -2.66 -21.51 -0.44
C PHE A 145 -1.83 -22.81 -0.33
N ASP A 146 -0.83 -22.87 0.54
CA ASP A 146 -0.06 -24.08 0.78
C ASP A 146 -0.93 -25.24 1.34
N ALA A 147 -1.98 -24.94 2.10
CA ALA A 147 -2.96 -25.93 2.55
C ALA A 147 -3.82 -26.42 1.40
N ILE A 148 -4.37 -25.50 0.59
CA ILE A 148 -5.26 -25.81 -0.55
C ILE A 148 -4.52 -26.65 -1.61
N PHE A 149 -3.28 -26.29 -1.95
CA PHE A 149 -2.48 -27.01 -2.93
C PHE A 149 -1.78 -28.27 -2.36
N GLY A 150 -2.02 -28.61 -1.09
CA GLY A 150 -1.51 -29.86 -0.51
C GLY A 150 0.02 -29.95 -0.37
N LYS A 151 0.74 -28.82 -0.34
CA LYS A 151 2.22 -28.85 -0.21
C LYS A 151 2.64 -29.48 1.11
N LYS A 152 3.50 -30.49 1.06
CA LYS A 152 4.13 -31.10 2.23
C LYS A 152 5.32 -30.21 2.66
N ASN A 153 5.10 -29.37 3.68
CA ASN A 153 6.14 -28.53 4.24
C ASN A 153 6.71 -29.16 5.51
N GLU A 154 7.99 -28.91 5.79
CA GLU A 154 8.60 -29.26 7.07
C GLU A 154 7.90 -28.53 8.23
N PHE A 155 7.64 -29.24 9.33
CA PHE A 155 7.04 -28.66 10.51
C PHE A 155 8.08 -27.89 11.32
N LEU A 156 8.22 -26.60 11.01
CA LEU A 156 9.08 -25.71 11.75
C LEU A 156 8.44 -25.36 13.10
N ARG A 157 9.07 -25.80 14.20
CA ARG A 157 8.63 -25.48 15.56
C ARG A 157 8.82 -23.99 15.86
N THR A 158 7.93 -23.44 16.67
CA THR A 158 8.06 -22.09 17.24
C THR A 158 9.09 -22.16 18.36
N PRO A 159 10.20 -21.41 18.29
CA PRO A 159 11.18 -21.40 19.37
C PRO A 159 10.58 -20.91 20.68
N LYS A 160 11.01 -21.53 21.78
CA LYS A 160 10.65 -21.18 23.15
C LYS A 160 11.91 -20.68 23.84
N TYR A 161 11.87 -19.44 24.29
CA TYR A 161 13.00 -18.73 24.87
C TYR A 161 12.98 -18.80 26.40
N GLY A 162 11.85 -19.12 27.04
CA GLY A 162 11.72 -19.09 28.49
C GLY A 162 12.00 -17.69 29.03
N ILE A 163 11.34 -16.68 28.48
CA ILE A 163 11.38 -15.29 28.97
C ILE A 163 10.30 -15.18 30.04
N ILE A 164 10.71 -15.04 31.30
CA ILE A 164 9.81 -15.02 32.46
C ILE A 164 9.77 -13.61 33.05
N ASN A 165 10.94 -12.99 33.21
CA ASN A 165 11.07 -11.66 33.79
C ASN A 165 11.15 -10.58 32.71
N LYS A 166 10.74 -9.34 33.04
CA LYS A 166 10.86 -8.18 32.14
C LYS A 166 12.31 -7.86 31.75
N ALA A 167 13.28 -8.23 32.59
CA ALA A 167 14.71 -8.03 32.35
C ALA A 167 15.33 -9.12 31.46
N ASP A 168 14.62 -10.24 31.22
CA ASP A 168 15.15 -11.34 30.43
C ASP A 168 15.24 -10.95 28.96
N ASN A 169 16.44 -11.07 28.37
CA ASN A 169 16.65 -10.76 26.97
C ASN A 169 16.66 -12.03 26.12
N TRP A 170 15.84 -12.07 25.08
CA TRP A 170 15.83 -13.18 24.12
C TRP A 170 17.00 -13.10 23.13
N ARG A 171 17.59 -11.92 22.93
CA ARG A 171 18.61 -11.64 21.90
C ARG A 171 19.94 -12.35 22.13
N ASP A 172 20.16 -12.90 23.33
CA ASP A 172 21.38 -13.62 23.71
C ASP A 172 21.21 -15.13 23.78
N LYS A 173 20.00 -15.64 23.51
CA LYS A 173 19.67 -17.07 23.53
C LYS A 173 19.91 -17.72 22.13
N SER A 174 20.20 -19.02 22.10
CA SER A 174 20.66 -19.76 20.90
C SER A 174 19.69 -19.77 19.72
N TYR A 175 18.40 -19.53 19.94
CA TYR A 175 17.44 -19.56 18.85
C TYR A 175 17.54 -18.29 18.00
N ASN A 176 18.09 -18.45 16.81
CA ASN A 176 18.14 -17.41 15.79
C ASN A 176 17.34 -17.84 14.56
N LEU A 177 16.24 -17.15 14.30
CA LEU A 177 15.43 -17.44 13.12
C LEU A 177 15.96 -16.68 11.92
N PRO A 178 16.33 -17.37 10.82
CA PRO A 178 16.85 -16.71 9.64
C PRO A 178 15.76 -15.88 8.96
N PHE A 179 16.22 -15.00 8.08
CA PHE A 179 15.36 -14.25 7.17
C PHE A 179 14.39 -15.15 6.42
N THR A 180 13.12 -14.74 6.35
CA THR A 180 12.07 -15.47 5.64
C THR A 180 11.77 -14.82 4.31
N LYS A 181 11.61 -15.61 3.24
CA LYS A 181 11.21 -15.12 1.90
C LYS A 181 9.89 -14.33 1.93
N THR A 182 8.99 -14.66 2.85
CA THR A 182 7.73 -13.91 3.06
C THR A 182 7.97 -12.44 3.41
N THR A 183 9.12 -12.09 4.00
CA THR A 183 9.48 -10.70 4.27
C THR A 183 9.76 -9.89 3.00
N LEU A 184 10.25 -10.50 1.93
CA LEU A 184 10.36 -9.81 0.64
C LEU A 184 8.98 -9.49 0.06
N LEU A 185 8.04 -10.42 0.19
CA LEU A 185 6.65 -10.19 -0.23
C LEU A 185 6.00 -9.10 0.63
N GLU A 186 6.20 -9.12 1.95
CA GLU A 186 5.72 -8.07 2.85
C GLU A 186 6.26 -6.68 2.43
N ILE A 187 7.56 -6.56 2.11
CA ILE A 187 8.13 -5.29 1.59
C ILE A 187 7.50 -4.89 0.25
N PHE A 188 7.37 -5.85 -0.68
CA PHE A 188 6.75 -5.61 -1.99
C PHE A 188 5.31 -5.07 -1.84
N PHE A 189 4.48 -5.72 -1.01
CA PHE A 189 3.12 -5.26 -0.75
C PHE A 189 3.09 -3.91 -0.01
N GLY A 190 4.07 -3.62 0.85
CA GLY A 190 4.23 -2.29 1.46
C GLY A 190 4.47 -1.20 0.41
N ILE A 191 5.40 -1.41 -0.53
CA ILE A 191 5.69 -0.46 -1.61
C ILE A 191 4.47 -0.30 -2.54
N TYR A 192 3.84 -1.41 -2.93
CA TYR A 192 2.60 -1.39 -3.71
C TYR A 192 1.50 -0.59 -3.01
N GLY A 193 1.39 -0.72 -1.69
CA GLY A 193 0.45 0.04 -0.88
C GLY A 193 0.69 1.55 -0.88
N LEU A 194 1.96 1.98 -0.92
CA LEU A 194 2.29 3.41 -1.08
C LEU A 194 1.79 3.93 -2.43
N MET A 195 2.02 3.18 -3.52
CA MET A 195 1.48 3.52 -4.83
C MET A 195 -0.04 3.58 -4.80
N GLY A 196 -0.70 2.62 -4.13
CA GLY A 196 -2.15 2.60 -3.98
C GLY A 196 -2.73 3.80 -3.22
N ILE A 197 -2.03 4.30 -2.21
CA ILE A 197 -2.40 5.54 -1.51
C ILE A 197 -2.31 6.73 -2.45
N LEU A 198 -1.21 6.85 -3.20
CA LEU A 198 -1.06 7.93 -4.18
C LEU A 198 -2.14 7.86 -5.26
N ILE A 199 -2.40 6.67 -5.82
CA ILE A 199 -3.48 6.45 -6.80
C ILE A 199 -4.83 6.87 -6.20
N SER A 200 -5.13 6.49 -4.95
CA SER A 200 -6.37 6.87 -4.28
C SER A 200 -6.53 8.39 -4.16
N ILE A 201 -5.45 9.12 -3.85
CA ILE A 201 -5.47 10.59 -3.75
C ILE A 201 -5.62 11.24 -5.12
N PHE A 202 -4.78 10.85 -6.09
CA PHE A 202 -4.75 11.47 -7.42
C PHE A 202 -5.94 11.09 -8.31
N SER A 203 -6.61 9.96 -8.04
CA SER A 203 -7.85 9.57 -8.72
C SER A 203 -9.11 10.19 -8.08
N ASN A 204 -8.96 11.23 -7.25
CA ASN A 204 -10.05 11.92 -6.54
C ASN A 204 -10.92 10.99 -5.67
N ASN A 205 -10.34 9.92 -5.13
CA ASN A 205 -11.00 8.94 -4.28
C ASN A 205 -10.25 8.77 -2.94
N PRO A 206 -9.95 9.86 -2.20
CA PRO A 206 -9.08 9.80 -1.00
C PRO A 206 -9.71 8.99 0.14
N VAL A 207 -11.01 8.72 0.08
CA VAL A 207 -11.76 7.99 1.09
C VAL A 207 -11.24 6.56 1.32
N PHE A 208 -10.58 5.97 0.32
CA PHE A 208 -10.00 4.62 0.40
C PHE A 208 -8.56 4.60 0.93
N ALA A 209 -7.87 5.75 0.93
CA ALA A 209 -6.48 5.85 1.39
C ALA A 209 -6.26 5.33 2.82
N PRO A 210 -7.17 5.55 3.81
CA PRO A 210 -6.98 4.99 5.16
C PRO A 210 -7.00 3.46 5.20
N ILE A 211 -7.86 2.81 4.39
CA ILE A 211 -7.97 1.35 4.34
C ILE A 211 -6.72 0.73 3.72
N ILE A 212 -6.21 1.34 2.64
CA ILE A 212 -4.94 0.94 2.01
C ILE A 212 -3.80 1.21 3.00
N GLY A 213 -3.77 2.40 3.60
CA GLY A 213 -2.76 2.84 4.56
C GLY A 213 -2.60 1.93 5.77
N LEU A 214 -3.70 1.46 6.36
CA LEU A 214 -3.65 0.50 7.46
C LEU A 214 -2.89 -0.79 7.09
N GLN A 215 -3.14 -1.31 5.87
CA GLN A 215 -2.47 -2.51 5.38
C GLN A 215 -1.00 -2.22 5.05
N THR A 216 -0.72 -1.11 4.37
CA THR A 216 0.63 -0.63 4.06
C THR A 216 1.50 -0.52 5.32
N VAL A 217 0.98 0.14 6.36
CA VAL A 217 1.68 0.26 7.66
C VAL A 217 1.90 -1.11 8.29
N GLY A 218 0.91 -2.00 8.22
CA GLY A 218 1.04 -3.38 8.67
C GLY A 218 2.17 -4.14 7.98
N PHE A 219 2.26 -4.05 6.66
CA PHE A 219 3.30 -4.70 5.87
C PHE A 219 4.69 -4.19 6.19
N PHE A 220 4.87 -2.88 6.28
CA PHE A 220 6.15 -2.30 6.68
C PHE A 220 6.51 -2.65 8.12
N TYR A 221 5.55 -2.62 9.05
CA TYR A 221 5.79 -2.97 10.45
C TYR A 221 6.27 -4.43 10.60
N ILE A 222 5.56 -5.39 10.00
CA ILE A 222 5.94 -6.80 10.05
C ILE A 222 7.28 -7.04 9.33
N SER A 223 7.52 -6.39 8.20
CA SER A 223 8.80 -6.47 7.47
C SER A 223 9.96 -5.95 8.32
N TYR A 224 9.80 -4.75 8.87
CA TYR A 224 10.79 -4.11 9.73
C TYR A 224 11.10 -4.95 10.96
N MET A 225 10.08 -5.45 11.65
CA MET A 225 10.26 -6.32 12.82
C MET A 225 10.88 -7.67 12.46
N SER A 226 10.54 -8.24 11.30
CA SER A 226 11.17 -9.47 10.80
C SER A 226 12.66 -9.27 10.54
N LEU A 227 13.03 -8.14 9.92
CA LEU A 227 14.43 -7.78 9.65
C LEU A 227 15.21 -7.46 10.93
N SER A 228 14.68 -6.59 11.79
CA SER A 228 15.35 -6.15 13.01
C SER A 228 15.55 -7.29 14.02
N HIS A 229 14.66 -8.27 14.04
CA HIS A 229 14.79 -9.46 14.88
C HIS A 229 15.69 -10.54 14.28
N THR A 230 16.04 -10.43 12.99
CA THR A 230 17.01 -11.34 12.35
C THR A 230 18.42 -10.85 12.70
N ARG A 231 19.03 -11.39 13.76
CA ARG A 231 20.44 -11.11 14.08
C ARG A 231 21.35 -12.11 13.39
N PHE A 232 22.47 -11.66 12.82
CA PHE A 232 23.60 -12.53 12.51
C PHE A 232 24.54 -12.55 13.71
N LYS A 233 24.17 -13.22 14.81
CA LYS A 233 25.17 -13.50 15.85
C LYS A 233 26.12 -14.57 15.29
N ARG A 234 27.30 -14.15 14.84
CA ARG A 234 28.45 -15.04 14.60
C ARG A 234 28.72 -15.73 15.94
N ASN A 235 28.55 -17.05 16.01
CA ASN A 235 28.84 -17.82 17.22
C ASN A 235 30.22 -17.40 17.74
N LYS A 236 30.27 -16.84 18.95
CA LYS A 236 31.51 -16.52 19.66
C LYS A 236 32.09 -17.75 20.38
N SER A 237 31.36 -18.87 20.41
CA SER A 237 31.89 -20.18 20.78
C SER A 237 32.31 -20.92 19.51
N LEU A 238 33.63 -21.04 19.33
CA LEU A 238 34.26 -21.91 18.36
C LEU A 238 34.02 -23.37 18.81
N ASP A 239 32.92 -23.95 18.35
CA ASP A 239 33.00 -25.26 17.71
C ASP A 239 32.69 -25.01 16.25
N ILE A 240 33.58 -25.46 15.36
CA ILE A 240 33.44 -25.35 13.90
C ILE A 240 32.25 -26.20 13.50
N THR A 241 31.06 -25.62 13.61
CA THR A 241 29.83 -26.21 13.09
C THR A 241 29.90 -26.05 11.58
N VAL A 242 30.20 -27.16 10.89
CA VAL A 242 30.16 -27.22 9.42
C VAL A 242 28.72 -26.92 9.00
N LEU A 243 28.47 -25.69 8.55
CA LEU A 243 27.16 -25.30 8.01
C LEU A 243 26.71 -26.33 7.00
N THR A 244 25.52 -26.90 7.22
CA THR A 244 24.92 -27.85 6.30
C THR A 244 24.72 -27.18 4.93
N LYS A 245 24.65 -27.99 3.86
CA LYS A 245 24.43 -27.47 2.49
C LYS A 245 23.20 -26.57 2.42
N LYS A 246 22.15 -26.88 3.19
CA LYS A 246 20.91 -26.08 3.32
C LYS A 246 21.16 -24.72 3.96
N GLU A 247 21.95 -24.64 5.03
CA GLU A 247 22.26 -23.38 5.72
C GLU A 247 23.17 -22.47 4.88
N LYS A 248 24.16 -23.06 4.18
CA LYS A 248 25.00 -22.31 3.22
C LYS A 248 24.15 -21.73 2.09
N MET A 249 23.22 -22.51 1.55
CA MET A 249 22.28 -22.06 0.52
C MET A 249 21.36 -20.95 1.05
N ALA A 250 20.80 -21.11 2.25
CA ALA A 250 19.95 -20.09 2.88
C ALA A 250 20.68 -18.76 3.08
N LYS A 251 21.94 -18.79 3.56
CA LYS A 251 22.78 -17.60 3.71
C LYS A 251 23.06 -16.91 2.38
N ARG A 252 23.38 -17.68 1.33
CA ARG A 252 23.63 -17.13 -0.01
C ARG A 252 22.36 -16.53 -0.61
N THR A 253 21.22 -17.21 -0.49
CA THR A 253 19.93 -16.65 -0.94
C THR A 253 19.58 -15.37 -0.20
N TYR A 254 19.86 -15.28 1.10
CA TYR A 254 19.65 -14.06 1.88
C TYR A 254 20.50 -12.89 1.38
N GLN A 255 21.82 -13.11 1.19
CA GLN A 255 22.71 -12.06 0.70
C GLN A 255 22.26 -11.56 -0.67
N LEU A 256 21.89 -12.48 -1.57
CA LEU A 256 21.35 -12.13 -2.89
C LEU A 256 20.01 -11.39 -2.79
N SER A 257 19.11 -11.81 -1.89
CA SER A 257 17.84 -11.11 -1.67
C SER A 257 18.03 -9.72 -1.09
N MET A 258 18.96 -9.53 -0.16
CA MET A 258 19.27 -8.21 0.39
C MET A 258 19.82 -7.28 -0.68
N ILE A 259 20.78 -7.77 -1.47
CA ILE A 259 21.33 -7.03 -2.62
C ILE A 259 20.21 -6.71 -3.62
N GLY A 260 19.33 -7.67 -3.91
CA GLY A 260 18.20 -7.48 -4.82
C GLY A 260 17.22 -6.40 -4.33
N VAL A 261 16.84 -6.42 -3.05
CA VAL A 261 15.96 -5.38 -2.46
C VAL A 261 16.64 -4.02 -2.52
N LEU A 262 17.92 -3.94 -2.14
CA LEU A 262 18.67 -2.69 -2.14
C LEU A 262 18.82 -2.14 -3.57
N ALA A 263 19.08 -3.01 -4.55
CA ALA A 263 19.13 -2.66 -5.96
C ALA A 263 17.78 -2.16 -6.48
N ILE A 264 16.67 -2.80 -6.11
CA ILE A 264 15.32 -2.35 -6.48
C ILE A 264 15.01 -0.97 -5.88
N ILE A 265 15.39 -0.72 -4.62
CA ILE A 265 15.18 0.58 -3.97
C ILE A 265 16.01 1.66 -4.66
N ILE A 266 17.30 1.40 -4.92
CA ILE A 266 18.18 2.36 -5.62
C ILE A 266 17.68 2.61 -7.03
N PHE A 267 17.35 1.56 -7.78
CA PHE A 267 16.81 1.66 -9.12
C PHE A 267 15.48 2.43 -9.13
N GLY A 268 14.57 2.14 -8.20
CA GLY A 268 13.29 2.85 -8.05
C GLY A 268 13.48 4.34 -7.69
N GLY A 269 14.45 4.66 -6.83
CA GLY A 269 14.82 6.04 -6.52
C GLY A 269 15.38 6.78 -7.73
N PHE A 270 16.31 6.15 -8.46
CA PHE A 270 16.88 6.69 -9.69
C PHE A 270 15.83 6.89 -10.79
N MET A 271 14.94 5.91 -10.99
CA MET A 271 13.83 6.00 -11.93
C MET A 271 12.85 7.11 -11.55
N THR A 272 12.55 7.29 -10.26
CA THR A 272 11.69 8.39 -9.79
C THR A 272 12.31 9.75 -10.10
N ILE A 273 13.60 9.95 -9.83
CA ILE A 273 14.29 11.22 -10.08
C ILE A 273 14.34 11.51 -11.58
N ASN A 274 14.78 10.54 -12.38
CA ASN A 274 14.86 10.74 -13.83
C ASN A 274 13.49 10.88 -14.49
N GLY A 275 12.52 10.08 -14.06
CA GLY A 275 11.14 10.19 -14.53
C GLY A 275 10.53 11.55 -14.19
N TYR A 276 10.76 12.06 -12.98
CA TYR A 276 10.33 13.41 -12.62
C TYR A 276 10.98 14.48 -13.51
N HIS A 277 12.31 14.44 -13.67
CA HIS A 277 13.03 15.41 -14.50
C HIS A 277 12.60 15.37 -15.98
N ALA A 278 12.36 14.18 -16.51
CA ALA A 278 12.02 13.99 -17.90
C ALA A 278 10.54 14.31 -18.16
N ASP A 279 9.63 13.82 -17.33
CA ASP A 279 8.20 13.73 -17.68
C ASP A 279 7.35 14.77 -16.95
N VAL A 280 7.68 15.12 -15.69
CA VAL A 280 6.86 15.99 -14.84
C VAL A 280 7.40 17.42 -14.79
N TYR A 281 8.72 17.58 -14.68
CA TYR A 281 9.36 18.88 -14.53
C TYR A 281 9.06 19.89 -15.66
N PRO A 282 8.97 19.49 -16.95
CA PRO A 282 8.51 20.41 -18.00
C PRO A 282 7.11 20.97 -17.76
N LEU A 283 6.18 20.16 -17.21
CA LEU A 283 4.82 20.62 -16.88
C LEU A 283 4.82 21.61 -15.71
N ASP A 284 5.67 21.39 -14.70
CA ASP A 284 5.83 22.33 -13.59
C ASP A 284 6.42 23.67 -14.06
N ARG A 285 7.39 23.63 -14.99
CA ARG A 285 7.92 24.84 -15.63
C ARG A 285 6.87 25.58 -16.46
N ILE A 286 6.01 24.86 -17.19
CA ILE A 286 4.88 25.47 -17.91
C ILE A 286 3.97 26.22 -16.93
N ARG A 287 3.59 25.57 -15.82
CA ARG A 287 2.77 26.21 -14.78
C ARG A 287 3.44 27.46 -14.18
N GLY A 288 4.73 27.39 -13.87
CA GLY A 288 5.48 28.54 -13.36
C GLY A 288 5.56 29.71 -14.34
N ASN A 289 5.71 29.42 -15.65
CA ASN A 289 5.68 30.46 -16.67
C ASN A 289 4.26 31.05 -16.87
N LEU A 290 3.20 30.25 -16.73
CA LEU A 290 1.82 30.74 -16.74
C LEU A 290 1.57 31.68 -15.54
N ASP A 291 2.08 31.35 -14.36
CA ASP A 291 2.04 32.25 -13.20
C ASP A 291 2.80 33.56 -13.45
N GLY A 292 3.95 33.49 -14.13
CA GLY A 292 4.71 34.67 -14.58
C GLY A 292 3.92 35.56 -15.55
N ILE A 293 3.11 34.98 -16.44
CA ILE A 293 2.25 35.73 -17.36
C ILE A 293 1.13 36.45 -16.59
N ILE A 294 0.48 35.75 -15.65
CA ILE A 294 -0.61 36.32 -14.83
C ILE A 294 -0.10 37.52 -13.99
N GLY A 295 1.15 37.45 -13.52
CA GLY A 295 1.78 38.52 -12.73
C GLY A 295 2.47 39.62 -13.54
N SER A 296 2.53 39.52 -14.87
CA SER A 296 3.24 40.47 -15.72
C SER A 296 2.28 41.42 -16.44
N SER A 297 2.69 42.68 -16.62
CA SER A 297 1.99 43.68 -17.44
C SER A 297 2.81 44.13 -18.65
N ASP A 298 4.00 43.55 -18.83
CA ASP A 298 4.90 43.85 -19.96
C ASP A 298 4.74 42.80 -21.08
N PRO A 299 4.32 43.21 -22.30
CA PRO A 299 4.23 42.33 -23.46
C PRO A 299 5.55 41.59 -23.78
N ALA A 300 6.71 42.21 -23.55
CA ALA A 300 7.99 41.57 -23.84
C ALA A 300 8.28 40.42 -22.86
N ALA A 301 8.07 40.64 -21.56
CA ALA A 301 8.15 39.59 -20.54
C ALA A 301 7.16 38.44 -20.81
N ILE A 302 5.91 38.75 -21.17
CA ILE A 302 4.91 37.72 -21.49
C ILE A 302 5.34 36.90 -22.71
N LYS A 303 5.88 37.53 -23.76
CA LYS A 303 6.39 36.82 -24.93
C LYS A 303 7.51 35.83 -24.56
N ILE A 304 8.40 36.20 -23.64
CA ILE A 304 9.47 35.31 -23.14
C ILE A 304 8.86 34.08 -22.46
N HIS A 305 7.90 34.27 -21.55
CA HIS A 305 7.22 33.17 -20.86
C HIS A 305 6.46 32.25 -21.83
N LEU A 306 5.73 32.81 -22.81
CA LEU A 306 5.03 32.00 -23.82
C LEU A 306 5.99 31.20 -24.70
N THR A 307 7.14 31.78 -25.05
CA THR A 307 8.17 31.08 -25.83
C THR A 307 8.77 29.92 -25.02
N ALA A 308 9.01 30.13 -23.72
CA ALA A 308 9.48 29.07 -22.82
C ALA A 308 8.43 27.95 -22.66
N ILE A 309 7.15 28.29 -22.52
CA ILE A 309 6.04 27.33 -22.48
C ILE A 309 6.03 26.48 -23.75
N LYS A 310 6.17 27.11 -24.93
CA LYS A 310 6.17 26.40 -26.21
C LYS A 310 7.33 25.40 -26.34
N GLN A 311 8.51 25.77 -25.86
CA GLN A 311 9.67 24.86 -25.82
C GLN A 311 9.42 23.65 -24.93
N ASP A 312 8.87 23.86 -23.72
CA ASP A 312 8.56 22.76 -22.80
C ASP A 312 7.40 21.90 -23.32
N LEU A 313 6.41 22.50 -23.99
CA LEU A 313 5.29 21.78 -24.58
C LEU A 313 5.75 20.84 -25.70
N ALA A 314 6.73 21.25 -26.52
CA ALA A 314 7.31 20.39 -27.56
C ALA A 314 7.94 19.11 -26.97
N ILE A 315 8.65 19.24 -25.84
CA ILE A 315 9.25 18.10 -25.13
C ILE A 315 8.15 17.15 -24.62
N VAL A 316 7.06 17.68 -24.07
CA VAL A 316 5.93 16.88 -23.59
C VAL A 316 5.24 16.18 -24.76
N MET A 317 4.99 16.90 -25.86
CA MET A 317 4.31 16.40 -27.05
C MET A 317 4.99 15.20 -27.70
N GLU A 318 6.33 15.11 -27.65
CA GLU A 318 7.08 13.97 -28.17
C GLU A 318 6.76 12.66 -27.42
N LYS A 319 6.45 12.77 -26.12
CA LYS A 319 6.17 11.64 -25.24
C LYS A 319 4.70 11.19 -25.23
N LEU A 320 3.83 12.01 -25.81
CA LEU A 320 2.40 11.74 -25.87
C LEU A 320 2.04 10.78 -27.02
N PRO A 321 0.97 9.98 -26.86
CA PRO A 321 0.43 9.13 -27.93
C PRO A 321 0.07 9.96 -29.18
N GLU A 322 -0.19 9.32 -30.32
CA GLU A 322 -0.54 10.01 -31.57
C GLU A 322 -1.72 10.97 -31.43
N SER A 323 -2.70 10.64 -30.59
CA SER A 323 -3.84 11.51 -30.27
C SER A 323 -3.48 12.81 -29.53
N LYS A 324 -2.24 12.91 -29.02
CA LYS A 324 -1.74 13.98 -28.15
C LYS A 324 -2.63 14.27 -26.94
N ASN A 325 -3.41 13.26 -26.54
CA ASN A 325 -4.12 13.25 -25.27
C ASN A 325 -3.53 12.13 -24.40
N PRO A 326 -2.91 12.44 -23.25
CA PRO A 326 -2.32 11.44 -22.36
C PRO A 326 -3.36 10.51 -21.73
N VAL A 327 -4.65 10.89 -21.73
CA VAL A 327 -5.72 10.10 -21.12
C VAL A 327 -6.30 9.12 -22.13
N TRP A 328 -5.84 7.87 -22.09
CA TRP A 328 -6.23 6.83 -23.06
C TRP A 328 -7.66 6.31 -22.88
N VAL A 329 -8.17 6.34 -21.65
CA VAL A 329 -9.43 5.64 -21.30
C VAL A 329 -10.65 6.58 -21.40
N PHE A 330 -10.51 7.86 -21.07
CA PHE A 330 -11.56 8.89 -21.18
C PHE A 330 -10.96 10.27 -21.48
N PRO A 331 -10.53 10.53 -22.73
CA PRO A 331 -9.94 11.81 -23.09
C PRO A 331 -10.98 12.92 -22.95
N THR A 332 -10.58 14.01 -22.30
CA THR A 332 -11.37 15.24 -22.23
C THR A 332 -10.73 16.33 -23.10
N GLU A 333 -11.51 17.33 -23.45
CA GLU A 333 -10.99 18.52 -24.15
C GLU A 333 -9.94 19.28 -23.30
N SER A 334 -10.06 19.26 -21.98
CA SER A 334 -9.09 19.88 -21.06
C SER A 334 -7.75 19.14 -20.97
N THR A 335 -7.70 17.88 -21.39
CA THR A 335 -6.47 17.07 -21.40
C THR A 335 -5.84 16.99 -22.79
N ASN A 336 -6.40 17.70 -23.77
CA ASN A 336 -5.90 17.69 -25.14
C ASN A 336 -4.75 18.68 -25.33
N PHE A 337 -3.52 18.17 -25.46
CA PHE A 337 -2.34 19.03 -25.58
C PHE A 337 -2.27 19.77 -26.92
N LEU A 338 -2.92 19.29 -27.99
CA LEU A 338 -3.00 20.04 -29.26
C LEU A 338 -3.83 21.31 -29.10
N ARG A 339 -4.85 21.27 -28.23
CA ARG A 339 -5.65 22.45 -27.92
C ARG A 339 -4.88 23.43 -27.07
N ILE A 340 -4.16 22.93 -26.06
CA ILE A 340 -3.26 23.74 -25.22
C ILE A 340 -2.20 24.44 -26.08
N GLU A 341 -1.57 23.71 -27.01
CA GLU A 341 -0.60 24.29 -27.96
C GLU A 341 -1.20 25.42 -28.77
N ARG A 342 -2.39 25.20 -29.35
CA ARG A 342 -3.11 26.19 -30.14
C ARG A 342 -3.47 27.43 -29.32
N ASP A 343 -3.86 27.26 -28.07
CA ASP A 343 -4.17 28.37 -27.17
C ASP A 343 -2.92 29.20 -26.86
N VAL A 344 -1.78 28.55 -26.62
CA VAL A 344 -0.48 29.22 -26.44
C VAL A 344 -0.05 29.96 -27.70
N ASP A 345 -0.22 29.37 -28.88
CA ASP A 345 0.10 30.02 -30.17
C ASP A 345 -0.77 31.26 -30.42
N ASN A 346 -2.07 31.16 -30.14
CA ASN A 346 -2.99 32.30 -30.24
C ASN A 346 -2.59 33.42 -29.27
N MET A 347 -2.21 33.07 -28.04
CA MET A 347 -1.71 34.05 -27.06
C MET A 347 -0.44 34.73 -27.54
N LEU A 348 0.47 33.99 -28.20
CA LEU A 348 1.71 34.56 -28.75
C LEU A 348 1.44 35.56 -29.88
N VAL A 349 0.47 35.28 -30.76
CA VAL A 349 0.00 36.21 -31.80
C VAL A 349 -0.66 37.45 -31.18
N ASN A 350 -1.49 37.26 -30.16
CA ASN A 350 -2.15 38.36 -29.46
C ASN A 350 -1.14 39.30 -28.81
N VAL A 351 -0.13 38.76 -28.11
CA VAL A 351 0.94 39.56 -27.49
C VAL A 351 1.71 40.37 -28.52
N GLN A 352 2.03 39.77 -29.67
CA GLN A 352 2.71 40.49 -30.77
C GLN A 352 1.86 41.64 -31.29
N THR A 353 0.56 41.42 -31.45
CA THR A 353 -0.37 42.45 -31.91
C THR A 353 -0.49 43.59 -30.90
N ILE A 354 -0.64 43.26 -29.61
CA ILE A 354 -0.78 44.24 -28.53
C ILE A 354 0.51 45.03 -28.29
N SER A 355 1.68 44.44 -28.55
CA SER A 355 2.97 45.12 -28.38
C SER A 355 3.15 46.36 -29.29
N GLY A 356 2.40 46.44 -30.39
CA GLY A 356 2.39 47.60 -31.29
C GLY A 356 1.33 48.66 -30.95
N VAL A 357 0.52 48.44 -29.90
CA VAL A 357 -0.59 49.30 -29.51
C VAL A 357 -0.20 50.13 -28.27
N SER A 358 -0.67 51.37 -28.18
CA SER A 358 -0.40 52.24 -27.02
C SER A 358 -0.88 51.60 -25.70
N PRO A 359 -0.06 51.56 -24.63
CA PRO A 359 -0.44 51.03 -23.32
C PRO A 359 -1.71 51.65 -22.71
N ASP A 360 -1.98 52.92 -23.04
CA ASP A 360 -3.12 53.68 -22.51
C ASP A 360 -4.44 53.39 -23.25
N SER A 361 -4.41 52.54 -24.28
CA SER A 361 -5.60 52.21 -25.05
C SER A 361 -6.45 51.13 -24.37
N ALA A 362 -7.78 51.23 -24.54
CA ALA A 362 -8.69 50.17 -24.10
C ALA A 362 -8.39 48.81 -24.78
N ALA A 363 -7.87 48.83 -26.01
CA ALA A 363 -7.48 47.63 -26.74
C ALA A 363 -6.29 46.90 -26.08
N PHE A 364 -5.30 47.66 -25.59
CA PHE A 364 -4.16 47.10 -24.85
C PHE A 364 -4.62 46.44 -23.55
N GLN A 365 -5.42 47.14 -22.75
CA GLN A 365 -5.93 46.62 -21.47
C GLN A 365 -6.78 45.35 -21.67
N THR A 366 -7.70 45.37 -22.64
CA THR A 366 -8.56 44.22 -22.96
C THR A 366 -7.73 43.01 -23.41
N GLY A 367 -6.73 43.25 -24.25
CA GLY A 367 -5.84 42.20 -24.73
C GLY A 367 -5.01 41.59 -23.60
N MET A 368 -4.50 42.42 -22.70
CA MET A 368 -3.71 41.96 -21.55
C MET A 368 -4.54 41.11 -20.58
N THR A 369 -5.76 41.56 -20.26
CA THR A 369 -6.69 40.80 -19.42
C THR A 369 -7.04 39.45 -20.04
N ASN A 370 -7.30 39.40 -21.35
CA ASN A 370 -7.62 38.16 -22.05
C ASN A 370 -6.47 37.14 -21.99
N ILE A 371 -5.22 37.60 -22.14
CA ILE A 371 -4.04 36.74 -22.01
C ILE A 371 -3.90 36.21 -20.58
N GLY A 372 -4.13 37.06 -19.57
CA GLY A 372 -4.11 36.66 -18.16
C GLY A 372 -5.18 35.62 -17.82
N GLU A 373 -6.43 35.83 -18.22
CA GLU A 373 -7.53 34.90 -17.98
C GLU A 373 -7.30 33.55 -18.67
N ARG A 374 -6.81 33.56 -19.91
CA ARG A 374 -6.51 32.32 -20.65
C ARG A 374 -5.33 31.57 -20.05
N SER A 375 -4.33 32.29 -19.54
CA SER A 375 -3.20 31.69 -18.82
C SER A 375 -3.64 31.05 -17.50
N LEU A 376 -4.59 31.67 -16.80
CA LEU A 376 -5.19 31.09 -15.59
C LEU A 376 -5.98 29.82 -15.92
N ALA A 377 -6.76 29.83 -17.00
CA ALA A 377 -7.53 28.67 -17.45
C ALA A 377 -6.64 27.49 -17.87
N LEU A 378 -5.50 27.75 -18.54
CA LEU A 378 -4.53 26.71 -18.91
C LEU A 378 -3.73 26.15 -17.73
N ARG A 379 -3.59 26.94 -16.65
CA ARG A 379 -2.88 26.51 -15.44
C ARG A 379 -3.68 25.51 -14.62
N GLN A 380 -5.00 25.73 -14.54
CA GLN A 380 -5.96 24.89 -13.81
C GLN A 380 -6.08 23.52 -14.47
#